data_AF-A0A7V1PCI7-F1
#
_entry.id   AF-A0A7V1PCI7-F1
#
_cell.length_a   1.000
_cell.length_b   1.000
_cell.length_c   1.000
_cell.angle_alpha   90.00
_cell.angle_beta   90.00
_cell.angle_gamma   90.00
#
_symmetry.space_group_name_H-M   'P 1'
#
loop_
_entity.id
_entity.type
_entity.pdbx_description
1 polymer ?
#
loop_
_entity_poly.entity_id
_entity_poly.type
_entity_poly.pdbx_seq_one_letter_code
_entity_poly.pdbx_strand_id
1 'polypeptide(L)'
;MKRAASAVWLCILVIGAGALGLAQQVDVISLQDGSFIQGQVVAGFPPLVGLTLTSGERVTISRDNIQVVYFRGPQQENDIVETRDGNVMVGTLTGLAPLITVETQAGDMVTLNPENIVYIRFGEVTLEEETPPPTAQPTPQPPLPTPACLPQLMESYRATSWRLTLGLGYFVGGLLESNGFGYPVSALGATATLGLCWRRYWPPHPLEVERLLAESCLEVCQEQESTSQARAASECLGINRFFYLQLGVDFITFFGGGGGLGITIGRSALLDLGFVINPVFPWMPPVLPYLGVLVTF
;
A
#
# COMPACT_ATOMS: atom_id res chain seq x y z
N MET A 1 24.69 -7.37 -54.75
CA MET A 1 23.27 -7.81 -54.82
C MET A 1 22.84 -8.26 -53.42
N LYS A 2 21.76 -7.67 -52.89
CA LYS A 2 20.67 -8.25 -52.03
C LYS A 2 21.11 -9.32 -50.99
N ARG A 3 20.83 -9.27 -49.68
CA ARG A 3 19.93 -8.53 -48.74
C ARG A 3 20.53 -8.80 -47.33
N ALA A 4 20.78 -7.83 -46.46
CA ALA A 4 19.82 -7.24 -45.51
C ALA A 4 18.99 -8.28 -44.72
N ALA A 5 19.49 -8.69 -43.54
CA ALA A 5 18.77 -8.95 -42.29
C ALA A 5 19.70 -9.70 -41.31
N SER A 6 20.64 -8.98 -40.71
CA SER A 6 21.34 -9.45 -39.51
C SER A 6 21.49 -8.24 -38.59
N ALA A 7 20.43 -7.99 -37.85
CA ALA A 7 20.41 -7.04 -36.77
C ALA A 7 19.47 -7.61 -35.70
N VAL A 8 19.82 -7.33 -34.44
CA VAL A 8 19.04 -7.59 -33.23
C VAL A 8 19.19 -9.00 -32.65
N TRP A 9 20.40 -9.36 -32.23
CA TRP A 9 20.64 -10.25 -31.08
C TRP A 9 22.06 -10.00 -30.56
N LEU A 10 22.26 -8.88 -29.86
CA LEU A 10 23.23 -8.73 -28.76
C LEU A 10 23.12 -7.31 -28.17
N CYS A 11 22.21 -7.11 -27.22
CA CYS A 11 22.40 -6.09 -26.18
C CYS A 11 22.34 -6.81 -24.85
N ILE A 12 23.55 -7.10 -24.37
CA ILE A 12 23.91 -7.37 -22.99
C ILE A 12 23.15 -6.40 -22.09
N LEU A 13 22.38 -6.95 -21.15
CA LEU A 13 22.46 -6.69 -19.71
C LEU A 13 23.26 -5.41 -19.32
N VAL A 14 22.75 -4.26 -19.73
CA VAL A 14 22.96 -2.96 -19.10
C VAL A 14 21.66 -2.77 -18.32
N ILE A 15 21.60 -3.26 -17.08
CA ILE A 15 21.67 -2.38 -15.91
C ILE A 15 21.05 -1.03 -16.28
N GLY A 16 19.75 -0.87 -16.04
CA GLY A 16 19.17 0.45 -15.85
C GLY A 16 19.78 1.10 -14.60
N ALA A 17 21.05 1.46 -14.67
CA ALA A 17 21.74 2.41 -13.85
C ALA A 17 21.82 3.67 -14.71
N GLY A 18 20.82 4.50 -14.55
CA GLY A 18 20.59 5.69 -15.37
C GLY A 18 19.30 6.43 -15.02
N ALA A 19 18.72 6.13 -13.86
CA ALA A 19 18.07 7.08 -12.99
C ALA A 19 18.41 6.57 -11.59
N LEU A 20 19.66 6.83 -11.16
CA LEU A 20 19.88 7.02 -9.73
C LEU A 20 19.02 8.24 -9.40
N GLY A 21 17.79 7.97 -9.00
CA GLY A 21 17.11 8.80 -8.03
C GLY A 21 17.56 8.17 -6.73
N LEU A 22 18.64 8.67 -6.18
CA LEU A 22 18.76 8.61 -4.75
C LEU A 22 17.36 9.07 -4.17
N ALA A 23 16.86 8.48 -3.08
CA ALA A 23 15.58 8.85 -2.45
C ALA A 23 15.72 9.98 -1.42
N GLN A 24 15.11 11.14 -1.70
CA GLN A 24 15.08 12.22 -0.73
C GLN A 24 14.45 11.72 0.58
N GLN A 25 15.14 11.97 1.71
CA GLN A 25 14.62 11.73 3.05
C GLN A 25 13.46 12.70 3.28
N VAL A 26 12.25 12.27 2.93
CA VAL A 26 11.05 13.07 3.15
C VAL A 26 10.40 12.58 4.44
N ASP A 27 10.56 13.36 5.50
CA ASP A 27 9.74 13.24 6.69
C ASP A 27 8.33 13.75 6.34
N VAL A 28 7.32 13.00 6.76
CA VAL A 28 5.90 13.35 6.58
C VAL A 28 5.33 13.72 7.94
N ILE A 29 4.91 14.97 8.07
CA ILE A 29 4.39 15.54 9.31
C ILE A 29 2.92 15.83 9.08
N SER A 30 2.05 15.19 9.85
CA SER A 30 0.61 15.46 9.83
C SER A 30 0.27 16.43 10.94
N LEU A 31 -0.52 17.46 10.61
CA LEU A 31 -0.96 18.48 11.55
C LEU A 31 -2.40 18.20 12.02
N GLN A 32 -2.76 18.77 13.18
CA GLN A 32 -4.10 18.63 13.76
C GLN A 32 -5.21 19.21 12.88
N ASP A 33 -4.86 20.14 12.00
CA ASP A 33 -5.76 20.71 10.99
C ASP A 33 -5.97 19.78 9.77
N GLY A 34 -5.35 18.60 9.77
CA GLY A 34 -5.43 17.61 8.71
C GLY A 34 -4.47 17.86 7.53
N SER A 35 -3.67 18.92 7.59
CA SER A 35 -2.65 19.20 6.57
C SER A 35 -1.41 18.32 6.77
N PHE A 36 -0.61 18.19 5.71
CA PHE A 36 0.65 17.46 5.73
C PHE A 36 1.78 18.34 5.24
N ILE A 37 2.91 18.24 5.91
CA ILE A 37 4.16 18.87 5.51
C ILE A 37 5.13 17.76 5.14
N GLN A 38 5.65 17.86 3.92
CA GLN A 38 6.68 16.98 3.40
C GLN A 38 8.00 17.76 3.37
N GLY A 39 9.00 17.25 4.09
CA GLY A 39 10.28 17.92 4.22
C GLY A 39 11.20 17.17 5.16
N GLN A 40 12.35 17.76 5.49
CA GLN A 40 13.26 17.20 6.48
C GLN A 40 13.10 17.95 7.80
N VAL A 41 12.93 17.24 8.91
CA VAL A 41 13.01 17.90 10.23
C VAL A 41 14.46 18.27 10.50
N VAL A 42 14.78 19.56 10.36
CA VAL A 42 16.14 20.11 10.49
C VAL A 42 16.42 20.67 11.88
N ALA A 43 15.38 21.02 12.64
CA ALA A 43 15.52 21.46 14.02
C ALA A 43 14.32 21.06 14.89
N GLY A 44 14.56 21.01 16.20
CA GLY A 44 13.53 20.80 17.22
C GLY A 44 13.23 19.34 17.57
N PHE A 45 13.82 18.40 16.83
CA PHE A 45 13.84 16.98 17.16
C PHE A 45 15.28 16.52 17.40
N PRO A 46 15.68 16.21 18.65
CA PRO A 46 17.07 15.87 18.97
C PRO A 46 17.48 14.52 18.36
N PRO A 47 18.78 14.29 18.12
CA PRO A 47 19.28 13.00 17.63
C PRO A 47 19.05 11.86 18.61
N LEU A 48 18.96 12.17 19.91
CA LEU A 48 18.59 11.25 20.97
C LEU A 48 17.31 11.75 21.64
N VAL A 49 16.29 10.91 21.61
CA VAL A 49 14.95 11.21 22.13
C VAL A 49 14.77 10.47 23.44
N GLY A 50 14.40 11.19 24.50
CA GLY A 50 14.03 10.58 25.78
C GLY A 50 12.55 10.23 25.80
N LEU A 51 12.20 9.03 26.25
CA LEU A 51 10.83 8.57 26.43
C LEU A 51 10.64 8.09 27.88
N THR A 52 9.68 8.67 28.59
CA THR A 52 9.25 8.14 29.89
C THR A 52 8.04 7.26 29.66
N LEU A 53 8.22 5.95 29.75
CA LEU A 53 7.16 4.96 29.54
C LEU A 53 6.05 5.10 30.59
N THR A 54 4.86 4.61 30.27
CA THR A 54 3.75 4.51 31.23
C THR A 54 4.08 3.68 32.49
N SER A 55 5.09 2.80 32.41
CA SER A 55 5.66 2.06 33.56
C SER A 55 6.50 2.93 34.51
N GLY A 56 6.81 4.17 34.14
CA GLY A 56 7.74 5.05 34.85
C GLY A 56 9.22 4.86 34.48
N GLU A 57 9.53 3.90 33.62
CA GLU A 57 10.88 3.66 33.10
C GLU A 57 11.28 4.74 32.08
N ARG A 58 12.54 5.19 32.13
CA ARG A 58 13.09 6.17 31.18
C ARG A 58 13.98 5.46 30.17
N VAL A 59 13.65 5.62 28.90
CA VAL A 59 14.37 5.03 27.76
C VAL A 59 14.88 6.15 26.86
N THR A 60 16.07 5.97 26.27
CA THR A 60 16.60 6.89 25.26
C THR A 60 16.71 6.17 23.93
N ILE A 61 16.21 6.78 22.87
CA ILE A 61 16.11 6.18 21.53
C ILE A 61 16.79 7.11 20.52
N SER A 62 17.57 6.55 19.59
CA SER A 62 18.12 7.33 18.47
C SER A 62 17.01 7.70 17.49
N ARG A 63 16.97 8.96 17.02
CA ARG A 63 16.04 9.41 15.96
C ARG A 63 16.07 8.48 14.74
N ASP A 64 17.25 7.99 14.37
CA ASP A 64 17.44 7.13 13.19
C ASP A 64 16.77 5.76 13.32
N ASN A 65 16.45 5.33 14.55
CA ASN A 65 15.75 4.07 14.81
C ASN A 65 14.24 4.26 14.91
N ILE A 66 13.75 5.50 14.86
CA ILE A 66 12.32 5.82 14.92
C ILE A 66 11.74 5.77 13.51
N GLN A 67 10.60 5.09 13.37
CA GLN A 67 9.84 5.04 12.13
C GLN A 67 8.73 6.09 12.15
N VAL A 68 7.93 6.09 13.23
CA VAL A 68 6.80 7.02 13.40
C VAL A 68 6.68 7.42 14.86
N VAL A 69 6.35 8.69 15.09
CA VAL A 69 5.91 9.22 16.37
C VAL A 69 4.48 9.71 16.23
N TYR A 70 3.58 9.27 17.10
CA TYR A 70 2.23 9.80 17.23
C TYR A 70 2.14 10.62 18.51
N PHE A 71 1.76 11.89 18.37
CA PHE A 71 1.56 12.80 19.49
C PHE A 71 0.11 12.71 19.95
N ARG A 72 -0.12 12.35 21.22
CA ARG A 72 -1.48 12.25 21.76
C ARG A 72 -1.80 13.42 22.68
N GLY A 73 -2.69 14.28 22.19
CA GLY A 73 -3.30 15.36 22.96
C GLY A 73 -2.40 16.59 23.12
N PRO A 74 -2.95 17.67 23.70
CA PRO A 74 -2.28 18.96 23.80
C PRO A 74 -1.09 18.98 24.78
N GLN A 75 -0.87 17.91 25.55
CA GLN A 75 0.22 17.82 26.54
C GLN A 75 1.23 16.69 26.24
N GLN A 76 1.14 16.04 25.07
CA GLN A 76 2.04 14.93 24.70
C GLN A 76 2.07 13.81 25.76
N GLU A 77 0.88 13.49 26.28
CA GLU A 77 0.70 12.43 27.26
C GLU A 77 0.33 11.13 26.54
N ASN A 78 1.10 10.07 26.81
CA ASN A 78 0.94 8.77 26.14
C ASN A 78 1.18 8.81 24.62
N ASP A 79 2.23 9.52 24.21
CA ASP A 79 2.76 9.43 22.85
C ASP A 79 3.15 7.99 22.51
N ILE A 80 3.03 7.66 21.23
CA ILE A 80 3.35 6.34 20.71
C ILE A 80 4.55 6.47 19.79
N VAL A 81 5.61 5.73 20.10
CA VAL A 81 6.82 5.67 19.28
C VAL A 81 6.93 4.27 18.69
N GLU A 82 6.90 4.19 17.36
CA GLU A 82 7.17 2.97 16.60
C GLU A 82 8.61 3.00 16.12
N THR A 83 9.40 2.00 16.51
CA THR A 83 10.76 1.85 16.00
C THR A 83 10.76 1.07 14.69
N ARG A 84 11.82 1.24 13.91
CA ARG A 84 12.02 0.50 12.65
C ARG A 84 12.10 -1.01 12.86
N ASP A 85 12.47 -1.45 14.06
CA ASP A 85 12.51 -2.86 14.47
C ASP A 85 11.11 -3.44 14.79
N GLY A 86 10.05 -2.63 14.69
CA GLY A 86 8.67 -3.02 14.96
C GLY A 86 8.28 -2.95 16.44
N ASN A 87 9.11 -2.38 17.31
CA ASN A 87 8.75 -2.17 18.71
C ASN A 87 7.86 -0.94 18.86
N VAL A 88 6.80 -1.08 19.65
CA VAL A 88 5.87 0.02 19.97
C VAL A 88 6.04 0.38 21.44
N MET A 89 6.40 1.63 21.71
CA MET A 89 6.58 2.15 23.05
C MET A 89 5.56 3.26 23.32
N VAL A 90 4.93 3.23 24.49
CA VAL A 90 3.91 4.20 24.90
C VAL A 90 4.40 4.95 26.14
N GLY A 91 4.50 6.27 26.03
CA GLY A 91 5.04 7.13 27.08
C GLY A 91 5.03 8.60 26.70
N THR A 92 5.58 9.46 27.55
CA THR A 92 5.72 10.90 27.26
C THR A 92 7.10 11.18 26.69
N LEU A 93 7.14 11.83 25.53
CA LEU A 93 8.38 12.29 24.92
C LEU A 93 8.99 13.44 25.73
N THR A 94 10.30 13.39 25.91
CA THR A 94 11.05 14.37 26.69
C THR A 94 12.23 14.90 25.87
N GLY A 95 12.52 16.19 26.01
CA GLY A 95 13.64 16.84 25.32
C GLY A 95 13.35 17.33 23.90
N LEU A 96 12.09 17.35 23.47
CA LEU A 96 11.67 18.05 22.25
C LEU A 96 11.78 19.56 22.44
N ALA A 97 12.15 20.28 21.38
CA ALA A 97 12.14 21.74 21.42
C ALA A 97 10.69 22.26 21.37
N PRO A 98 10.43 23.49 21.87
CA PRO A 98 9.10 24.09 21.82
C PRO A 98 8.59 24.34 20.39
N LEU A 99 9.49 24.30 19.40
CA LEU A 99 9.20 24.48 17.99
C LEU A 99 10.02 23.48 17.17
N ILE A 100 9.38 22.84 16.19
CA ILE A 100 10.00 21.93 15.23
C ILE A 100 10.12 22.68 13.90
N THR A 101 11.32 22.74 13.33
CA THR A 101 11.55 23.37 12.03
C THR A 101 11.76 22.30 10.98
N VAL A 102 10.99 22.44 9.91
CA VAL A 102 10.94 21.54 8.77
C VAL A 102 11.41 22.32 7.55
N GLU A 103 12.48 21.85 6.93
CA GLU A 103 12.87 22.31 5.62
C GLU A 103 12.03 21.54 4.61
N THR A 104 11.06 22.21 4.00
CA THR A 104 10.21 21.60 2.97
C THR A 104 11.05 21.24 1.76
N GLN A 105 10.50 20.40 0.88
CA GLN A 105 11.14 20.12 -0.41
C GLN A 105 11.37 21.37 -1.28
N ALA A 106 10.67 22.48 -0.99
CA ALA A 106 10.87 23.77 -1.67
C ALA A 106 12.02 24.61 -1.08
N GLY A 107 12.72 24.12 -0.04
CA GLY A 107 13.71 24.87 0.73
C GLY A 107 13.10 25.88 1.71
N ASP A 108 11.77 25.96 1.78
CA ASP A 108 11.08 26.81 2.75
C ASP A 108 11.20 26.21 4.15
N MET A 109 11.54 27.07 5.11
CA MET A 109 11.63 26.71 6.52
C MET A 109 10.27 26.93 7.19
N VAL A 110 9.59 25.84 7.49
CA VAL A 110 8.30 25.85 8.19
C VAL A 110 8.52 25.51 9.65
N THR A 111 8.15 26.42 10.54
CA THR A 111 8.25 26.21 11.99
C THR A 111 6.88 25.84 12.56
N LEU A 112 6.83 24.73 13.30
CA LEU A 112 5.61 24.09 13.80
C LEU A 112 5.67 23.99 15.31
N ASN A 113 4.55 24.24 15.99
CA ASN A 113 4.39 23.85 17.38
C ASN A 113 4.14 22.33 17.43
N PRO A 114 4.92 21.55 18.20
CA PRO A 114 4.66 20.12 18.41
C PRO A 114 3.24 19.78 18.84
N GLU A 115 2.56 20.68 19.56
CA GLU A 115 1.15 20.50 19.95
C GLU A 115 0.21 20.45 18.74
N ASN A 116 0.58 21.08 17.61
CA ASN A 116 -0.23 21.08 16.39
C ASN A 116 0.07 19.87 15.50
N ILE A 117 0.94 18.95 15.92
CA ILE A 117 1.35 17.79 15.15
C ILE A 117 0.57 16.56 15.64
N VAL A 118 0.04 15.76 14.71
CA VAL A 118 -0.61 14.47 14.98
C VAL A 118 0.41 13.34 14.92
N TYR A 119 1.24 13.33 13.87
CA TYR A 119 2.34 12.38 13.77
C TYR A 119 3.50 12.92 12.92
N ILE A 120 4.68 12.36 13.16
CA ILE A 120 5.87 12.53 12.31
C ILE A 120 6.30 11.14 11.86
N ARG A 121 6.28 10.89 10.56
CA ARG A 121 6.86 9.69 9.93
C ARG A 121 8.20 10.08 9.33
N PHE A 122 9.28 9.47 9.79
CA PHE A 122 10.61 9.77 9.29
C PHE A 122 10.88 8.98 8.01
N GLY A 123 11.36 9.67 6.96
CA GLY A 123 11.65 9.09 5.66
C GLY A 123 12.87 8.14 5.70
N GLU A 124 12.94 7.20 4.75
CA GLU A 124 14.15 6.41 4.53
C GLU A 124 15.25 7.27 3.90
N VAL A 125 16.49 7.05 4.33
CA VAL A 125 17.67 7.68 3.75
C VAL A 125 17.93 7.09 2.38
N THR A 126 17.72 7.85 1.31
CA THR A 126 18.34 7.46 0.05
C THR A 126 18.85 8.57 -0.91
N LEU A 127 18.98 9.90 -0.64
CA LEU A 127 19.59 11.07 -1.41
C LEU A 127 18.91 11.56 -2.77
N GLU A 128 19.49 12.27 -3.79
CA GLU A 128 19.02 12.66 -5.22
C GLU A 128 17.52 12.78 -5.62
N GLU A 129 16.97 13.93 -5.27
CA GLU A 129 16.59 15.03 -6.18
C GLU A 129 16.75 14.90 -7.73
N GLU A 130 15.68 15.12 -8.51
CA GLU A 130 15.40 16.38 -9.27
C GLU A 130 14.03 16.35 -9.99
N THR A 131 13.35 17.51 -9.92
CA THR A 131 12.03 18.00 -10.40
C THR A 131 11.94 18.11 -11.95
N PRO A 132 10.87 18.56 -12.69
CA PRO A 132 9.58 19.24 -12.37
C PRO A 132 8.36 18.77 -13.26
N PRO A 133 7.12 19.40 -13.33
CA PRO A 133 6.77 20.83 -13.51
C PRO A 133 5.76 21.41 -12.48
N PRO A 134 5.59 22.76 -12.42
CA PRO A 134 4.68 23.42 -11.48
C PRO A 134 3.23 23.19 -11.90
N THR A 135 2.43 22.59 -11.01
CA THR A 135 0.97 22.58 -11.17
C THR A 135 0.39 23.60 -10.19
N ALA A 136 -0.46 24.47 -10.71
CA ALA A 136 -1.03 25.62 -10.01
C ALA A 136 -1.56 25.27 -8.61
N GLN A 137 -1.35 26.18 -7.65
CA GLN A 137 -1.94 26.11 -6.30
C GLN A 137 -3.44 25.81 -6.38
N PRO A 138 -3.93 24.69 -5.83
CA PRO A 138 -5.34 24.53 -5.58
C PRO A 138 -5.74 25.55 -4.51
N THR A 139 -6.73 26.36 -4.83
CA THR A 139 -7.35 27.34 -3.92
C THR A 139 -7.85 26.59 -2.67
N PRO A 140 -7.76 27.16 -1.45
CA PRO A 140 -8.17 26.49 -0.23
C PRO A 140 -9.63 26.05 -0.31
N GLN A 141 -9.85 24.75 -0.50
CA GLN A 141 -11.17 24.18 -0.41
C GLN A 141 -11.45 23.95 1.08
N PRO A 142 -12.56 24.46 1.63
CA PRO A 142 -12.93 24.21 3.02
C PRO A 142 -12.91 22.70 3.30
N PRO A 143 -12.49 22.26 4.51
CA PRO A 143 -12.40 20.84 4.84
C PRO A 143 -13.73 20.20 4.52
N LEU A 144 -13.71 19.28 3.55
CA LEU A 144 -14.91 18.56 3.19
C LEU A 144 -15.38 17.83 4.46
N PRO A 145 -16.65 17.99 4.86
CA PRO A 145 -17.20 17.24 5.98
C PRO A 145 -17.00 15.76 5.69
N THR A 146 -16.23 15.07 6.54
CA THR A 146 -16.03 13.62 6.40
C THR A 146 -17.41 12.99 6.42
N PRO A 147 -17.86 12.36 5.33
CA PRO A 147 -19.24 11.95 5.24
C PRO A 147 -19.50 10.82 6.22
N ALA A 148 -20.60 10.89 6.96
CA ALA A 148 -20.92 9.98 8.07
C ALA A 148 -20.97 8.49 7.65
N CYS A 149 -21.05 8.20 6.35
CA CYS A 149 -21.05 6.84 5.81
C CYS A 149 -19.65 6.22 5.64
N LEU A 150 -18.57 7.04 5.64
CA LEU A 150 -17.22 6.57 5.36
C LEU A 150 -16.73 5.48 6.35
N PRO A 151 -16.97 5.58 7.67
CA PRO A 151 -16.60 4.51 8.59
C PRO A 151 -17.29 3.17 8.27
N GLN A 152 -18.56 3.20 7.86
CA GLN A 152 -19.33 1.99 7.51
C GLN A 152 -18.83 1.36 6.19
N LEU A 153 -18.45 2.20 5.23
CA LEU A 153 -17.79 1.75 4.00
C LEU A 153 -16.43 1.11 4.28
N MET A 154 -15.64 1.70 5.18
CA MET A 154 -14.33 1.14 5.57
C MET A 154 -14.46 -0.16 6.36
N GLU A 155 -15.49 -0.30 7.20
CA GLU A 155 -15.82 -1.57 7.84
C GLU A 155 -16.19 -2.63 6.79
N SER A 156 -17.01 -2.27 5.81
CA SER A 156 -17.36 -3.14 4.69
C SER A 156 -16.14 -3.53 3.84
N TYR A 157 -15.21 -2.59 3.62
CA TYR A 157 -13.96 -2.83 2.90
C TYR A 157 -13.04 -3.83 3.62
N ARG A 158 -13.05 -3.82 4.95
CA ARG A 158 -12.24 -4.73 5.77
C ARG A 158 -12.90 -6.08 5.97
N ALA A 159 -14.22 -6.15 5.92
CA ALA A 159 -14.96 -7.40 6.00
C ALA A 159 -14.63 -8.30 4.79
N THR A 160 -14.32 -9.57 5.06
CA THR A 160 -14.05 -10.56 4.02
C THR A 160 -15.06 -11.70 4.05
N SER A 161 -15.29 -12.28 2.87
CA SER A 161 -16.18 -13.42 2.68
C SER A 161 -15.59 -14.40 1.67
N TRP A 162 -15.77 -15.69 1.94
CA TRP A 162 -15.36 -16.76 1.04
C TRP A 162 -16.50 -17.11 0.09
N ARG A 163 -16.17 -17.25 -1.19
CA ARG A 163 -17.10 -17.63 -2.26
C ARG A 163 -16.59 -18.83 -3.02
N LEU A 164 -17.51 -19.68 -3.45
CA LEU A 164 -17.16 -20.79 -4.32
C LEU A 164 -16.72 -20.21 -5.67
N THR A 165 -15.63 -20.73 -6.22
CA THR A 165 -15.07 -20.26 -7.49
C THR A 165 -14.84 -21.43 -8.43
N LEU A 166 -15.31 -21.31 -9.65
CA LEU A 166 -15.01 -22.21 -10.75
C LEU A 166 -14.16 -21.47 -11.77
N GLY A 167 -13.06 -22.10 -12.18
CA GLY A 167 -12.17 -21.50 -13.16
C GLY A 167 -12.29 -22.17 -14.53
N LEU A 168 -12.29 -21.33 -15.56
CA LEU A 168 -12.21 -21.70 -16.97
C LEU A 168 -10.78 -21.38 -17.42
N GLY A 169 -9.91 -22.38 -17.43
CA GLY A 169 -8.51 -22.22 -17.83
C GLY A 169 -7.56 -22.83 -16.80
N TYR A 170 -6.60 -22.05 -16.33
CA TYR A 170 -5.54 -22.54 -15.45
C TYR A 170 -6.01 -22.88 -14.03
N PHE A 171 -6.73 -21.98 -13.36
CA PHE A 171 -7.39 -22.34 -12.10
C PHE A 171 -8.64 -23.14 -12.44
N VAL A 172 -8.89 -24.25 -11.75
CA VAL A 172 -9.97 -25.18 -12.07
C VAL A 172 -11.16 -24.99 -11.12
N GLY A 173 -10.87 -24.83 -9.82
CA GLY A 173 -11.91 -24.59 -8.84
C GLY A 173 -11.38 -24.47 -7.42
N GLY A 174 -12.15 -23.80 -6.56
CA GLY A 174 -11.74 -23.54 -5.18
C GLY A 174 -12.62 -22.51 -4.48
N LEU A 175 -12.04 -21.86 -3.48
CA LEU A 175 -12.64 -20.79 -2.71
C LEU A 175 -11.86 -19.49 -2.97
N LEU A 176 -12.57 -18.40 -3.20
CA LEU A 176 -12.01 -17.05 -3.32
C LEU A 176 -12.51 -16.21 -2.14
N GLU A 177 -11.59 -15.71 -1.34
CA GLU A 177 -11.84 -14.67 -0.36
C GLU A 177 -11.90 -13.32 -1.08
N SER A 178 -13.01 -12.61 -0.89
CA SER A 178 -13.20 -11.25 -1.39
C SER A 178 -13.67 -10.34 -0.28
N ASN A 179 -13.26 -9.08 -0.32
CA ASN A 179 -13.74 -8.09 0.63
C ASN A 179 -15.16 -7.59 0.30
N GLY A 180 -15.74 -6.71 1.11
CA GLY A 180 -17.09 -6.17 0.86
C GLY A 180 -17.23 -5.42 -0.47
N PHE A 181 -16.13 -4.94 -1.05
CA PHE A 181 -16.12 -4.29 -2.37
C PHE A 181 -16.02 -5.30 -3.51
N GLY A 182 -15.82 -6.58 -3.21
CA GLY A 182 -15.63 -7.65 -4.18
C GLY A 182 -14.19 -7.75 -4.69
N TYR A 183 -13.24 -7.07 -4.06
CA TYR A 183 -11.82 -7.20 -4.42
C TYR A 183 -11.28 -8.52 -3.88
N PRO A 184 -10.54 -9.28 -4.69
CA PRO A 184 -9.95 -10.53 -4.26
C PRO A 184 -8.86 -10.25 -3.21
N VAL A 185 -8.81 -11.09 -2.17
CA VAL A 185 -7.82 -11.02 -1.09
C VAL A 185 -6.95 -12.26 -1.12
N SER A 186 -7.58 -13.44 -1.17
CA SER A 186 -6.87 -14.72 -1.22
C SER A 186 -7.72 -15.76 -1.95
N ALA A 187 -7.08 -16.79 -2.50
CA ALA A 187 -7.79 -17.95 -3.04
C ALA A 187 -7.13 -19.25 -2.61
N LEU A 188 -7.91 -20.30 -2.45
CA LEU A 188 -7.47 -21.68 -2.21
C LEU A 188 -8.15 -22.57 -3.22
N GLY A 189 -7.41 -23.38 -3.97
CA GLY A 189 -8.03 -24.25 -4.97
C GLY A 189 -7.05 -25.09 -5.74
N ALA A 190 -7.55 -25.68 -6.82
CA ALA A 190 -6.76 -26.51 -7.71
C ALA A 190 -6.48 -25.81 -9.04
N THR A 191 -5.32 -26.07 -9.63
CA THR A 191 -4.96 -25.58 -10.97
C THR A 191 -4.66 -26.73 -11.91
N ALA A 192 -4.57 -26.43 -13.21
CA ALA A 192 -4.34 -27.42 -14.24
C ALA A 192 -2.92 -28.01 -14.20
N THR A 193 -1.95 -27.29 -13.62
CA THR A 193 -0.53 -27.72 -13.54
C THR A 193 0.02 -27.78 -12.13
N LEU A 194 -0.63 -27.15 -11.16
CA LEU A 194 -0.37 -27.32 -9.73
C LEU A 194 -1.60 -28.00 -9.15
N GLY A 195 -1.42 -29.06 -8.38
CA GLY A 195 -2.50 -29.78 -7.74
C GLY A 195 -3.29 -28.87 -6.80
N LEU A 196 -2.74 -28.57 -5.63
CA LEU A 196 -3.33 -27.61 -4.69
C LEU A 196 -2.51 -26.33 -4.68
N CYS A 197 -3.19 -25.19 -4.72
CA CYS A 197 -2.59 -23.88 -4.71
C CYS A 197 -3.29 -22.93 -3.73
N TRP A 198 -2.49 -22.01 -3.22
CA TRP A 198 -2.93 -20.81 -2.55
C TRP A 198 -2.51 -19.60 -3.36
N ARG A 199 -3.37 -18.59 -3.39
CA ARG A 199 -3.11 -17.30 -4.02
C ARG A 199 -3.31 -16.18 -3.03
N ARG A 200 -2.43 -15.20 -3.07
CA ARG A 200 -2.58 -13.92 -2.36
C ARG A 200 -2.72 -12.81 -3.37
N TYR A 201 -3.79 -12.04 -3.25
CA TYR A 201 -4.01 -10.83 -4.02
C TYR A 201 -3.67 -9.61 -3.15
N TRP A 202 -3.25 -8.53 -3.79
CA TRP A 202 -2.98 -7.25 -3.14
C TRP A 202 -3.99 -6.20 -3.59
N PRO A 203 -5.16 -6.13 -2.93
CA PRO A 203 -6.02 -4.97 -3.08
C PRO A 203 -5.37 -3.73 -2.46
N PRO A 204 -5.81 -2.51 -2.84
CA PRO A 204 -5.29 -1.26 -2.31
C PRO A 204 -5.33 -1.19 -0.78
N HIS A 205 -4.41 -0.42 -0.19
CA HIS A 205 -4.37 -0.29 1.25
C HIS A 205 -5.63 0.45 1.77
N PRO A 206 -6.20 0.10 2.94
CA PRO A 206 -7.39 0.77 3.46
C PRO A 206 -7.28 2.31 3.55
N LEU A 207 -6.10 2.84 3.90
CA LEU A 207 -5.88 4.28 3.96
C LEU A 207 -5.97 4.96 2.58
N GLU A 208 -5.52 4.28 1.53
CA GLU A 208 -5.61 4.79 0.16
C GLU A 208 -7.08 4.79 -0.32
N VAL A 209 -7.82 3.74 0.01
CA VAL A 209 -9.24 3.62 -0.28
C VAL A 209 -10.05 4.68 0.45
N GLU A 210 -9.77 4.91 1.72
CA GLU A 210 -10.43 5.95 2.53
C GLU A 210 -10.21 7.34 1.94
N ARG A 211 -8.97 7.66 1.55
CA ARG A 211 -8.62 8.91 0.90
C ARG A 211 -9.35 9.09 -0.43
N LEU A 212 -9.33 8.08 -1.29
CA LEU A 212 -10.01 8.13 -2.59
C LEU A 212 -11.52 8.27 -2.42
N LEU A 213 -12.14 7.55 -1.48
CA LEU A 213 -13.57 7.67 -1.24
C LEU A 213 -13.96 9.07 -0.74
N ALA A 214 -13.14 9.66 0.12
CA ALA A 214 -13.36 11.02 0.64
C ALA A 214 -13.16 12.11 -0.43
N GLU A 215 -12.23 11.92 -1.37
CA GLU A 215 -11.91 12.90 -2.42
C GLU A 215 -12.85 12.81 -3.63
N SER A 216 -13.18 11.60 -4.11
CA SER A 216 -13.82 11.40 -5.42
C SER A 216 -15.18 10.71 -5.40
N CYS A 217 -15.62 10.15 -4.27
CA CYS A 217 -16.81 9.30 -4.21
C CYS A 217 -17.85 9.72 -3.15
N LEU A 218 -17.92 11.01 -2.81
CA LEU A 218 -18.85 11.52 -1.77
C LEU A 218 -20.32 11.23 -2.05
N GLU A 219 -20.70 11.14 -3.34
CA GLU A 219 -22.06 10.83 -3.77
C GLU A 219 -22.52 9.43 -3.36
N VAL A 220 -21.58 8.51 -3.12
CA VAL A 220 -21.87 7.14 -2.66
C VAL A 220 -22.58 7.14 -1.30
N CYS A 221 -22.35 8.16 -0.48
CA CYS A 221 -23.00 8.28 0.82
C CYS A 221 -24.48 8.68 0.76
N GLN A 222 -25.02 8.97 -0.42
CA GLN A 222 -26.45 9.24 -0.60
C GLN A 222 -27.28 7.97 -0.78
N GLU A 223 -26.65 6.83 -1.07
CA GLU A 223 -27.35 5.55 -1.16
C GLU A 223 -27.77 5.05 0.23
N GLN A 224 -28.95 4.43 0.34
CA GLN A 224 -29.58 4.14 1.63
C GLN A 224 -29.31 2.71 2.14
N GLU A 225 -28.83 1.80 1.30
CA GLU A 225 -28.50 0.42 1.66
C GLU A 225 -26.98 0.16 1.70
N SER A 226 -26.48 -0.47 2.76
CA SER A 226 -25.04 -0.71 2.93
C SER A 226 -24.40 -1.57 1.83
N THR A 227 -25.14 -2.54 1.28
CA THR A 227 -24.65 -3.39 0.19
C THR A 227 -24.64 -2.69 -1.16
N SER A 228 -25.53 -1.72 -1.37
CA SER A 228 -25.53 -0.87 -2.56
C SER A 228 -24.40 0.16 -2.45
N GLN A 229 -24.20 0.76 -1.27
CA GLN A 229 -23.11 1.71 -1.01
C GLN A 229 -21.74 1.09 -1.29
N ALA A 230 -21.48 -0.13 -0.82
CA ALA A 230 -20.21 -0.81 -1.10
C ALA A 230 -20.00 -1.09 -2.60
N ARG A 231 -21.09 -1.30 -3.35
CA ARG A 231 -21.05 -1.48 -4.81
C ARG A 231 -20.76 -0.15 -5.50
N ALA A 232 -21.50 0.90 -5.20
CA ALA A 232 -21.28 2.23 -5.74
C ALA A 232 -19.87 2.75 -5.41
N ALA A 233 -19.35 2.46 -4.21
CA ALA A 233 -17.97 2.72 -3.83
C ALA A 233 -16.97 2.01 -4.75
N SER A 234 -17.15 0.70 -4.99
CA SER A 234 -16.27 -0.07 -5.87
C SER A 234 -16.32 0.42 -7.33
N GLU A 235 -17.51 0.78 -7.82
CA GLU A 235 -17.71 1.29 -9.17
C GLU A 235 -17.08 2.68 -9.34
N CYS A 236 -17.22 3.56 -8.33
CA CYS A 236 -16.60 4.88 -8.33
C CYS A 236 -15.08 4.83 -8.28
N LEU A 237 -14.50 3.93 -7.46
CA LEU A 237 -13.04 3.75 -7.38
C LEU A 237 -12.47 3.21 -8.69
N GLY A 238 -13.24 2.45 -9.47
CA GLY A 238 -12.82 1.90 -10.76
C GLY A 238 -11.64 0.93 -10.68
N ILE A 239 -11.32 0.42 -9.48
CA ILE A 239 -10.18 -0.45 -9.25
C ILE A 239 -10.57 -1.86 -9.64
N ASN A 240 -9.98 -2.34 -10.72
CA ASN A 240 -10.30 -3.65 -11.29
C ASN A 240 -9.08 -4.54 -11.50
N ARG A 241 -7.88 -4.15 -11.06
CA ARG A 241 -6.62 -4.85 -11.31
C ARG A 241 -5.93 -5.19 -10.00
N PHE A 242 -5.58 -6.47 -9.83
CA PHE A 242 -5.03 -7.00 -8.59
C PHE A 242 -3.84 -7.91 -8.90
N PHE A 243 -2.64 -7.51 -8.47
CA PHE A 243 -1.49 -8.40 -8.52
C PHE A 243 -1.71 -9.56 -7.56
N TYR A 244 -1.24 -10.73 -7.96
CA TYR A 244 -1.22 -11.88 -7.08
C TYR A 244 0.05 -12.70 -7.19
N LEU A 245 0.33 -13.39 -6.10
CA LEU A 245 1.33 -14.44 -5.99
C LEU A 245 0.58 -15.75 -5.79
N GLN A 246 1.02 -16.79 -6.47
CA GLN A 246 0.52 -18.14 -6.27
C GLN A 246 1.64 -19.07 -5.80
N LEU A 247 1.32 -19.91 -4.84
CA LEU A 247 2.16 -20.97 -4.35
C LEU A 247 1.35 -22.26 -4.36
N GLY A 248 1.95 -23.35 -4.77
CA GLY A 248 1.26 -24.61 -4.78
C GLY A 248 2.17 -25.80 -4.84
N VAL A 249 1.55 -26.95 -4.75
CA VAL A 249 2.22 -28.25 -4.89
C VAL A 249 1.62 -28.97 -6.08
N ASP A 250 2.48 -29.49 -6.94
CA ASP A 250 2.05 -30.35 -8.04
C ASP A 250 1.59 -31.73 -7.50
N PHE A 251 0.91 -32.52 -8.32
CA PHE A 251 0.42 -33.87 -7.99
C PHE A 251 1.54 -34.87 -7.62
N ILE A 252 2.80 -34.51 -7.92
CA ILE A 252 4.02 -35.29 -7.60
C ILE A 252 4.77 -34.69 -6.39
N THR A 253 4.17 -33.74 -5.66
CA THR A 253 4.70 -33.11 -4.41
C THR A 253 5.80 -32.06 -4.59
N PHE A 254 6.06 -31.59 -5.82
CA PHE A 254 7.02 -30.50 -6.05
C PHE A 254 6.39 -29.14 -5.77
N PHE A 255 7.14 -28.27 -5.08
CA PHE A 255 6.75 -26.88 -4.88
C PHE A 255 6.88 -26.10 -6.17
N GLY A 256 5.79 -25.44 -6.55
CA GLY A 256 5.73 -24.50 -7.65
C GLY A 256 5.28 -23.13 -7.14
N GLY A 257 5.71 -22.09 -7.84
CA GLY A 257 5.34 -20.72 -7.53
C GLY A 257 5.00 -19.96 -8.80
N GLY A 258 4.33 -18.83 -8.69
CA GLY A 258 4.03 -17.99 -9.83
C GLY A 258 3.35 -16.71 -9.40
N GLY A 259 2.90 -15.95 -10.38
CA GLY A 259 2.16 -14.74 -10.12
C GLY A 259 1.46 -14.24 -11.35
N GLY A 260 0.73 -13.16 -11.18
CA GLY A 260 -0.03 -12.59 -12.27
C GLY A 260 -0.86 -11.39 -11.86
N LEU A 261 -1.81 -11.09 -12.74
CA LEU A 261 -2.75 -10.01 -12.64
C LEU A 261 -4.17 -10.59 -12.76
N GLY A 262 -4.96 -10.38 -11.72
CA GLY A 262 -6.40 -10.59 -11.75
C GLY A 262 -7.11 -9.32 -12.17
N ILE A 263 -7.99 -9.40 -13.16
CA ILE A 263 -8.82 -8.29 -13.61
C ILE A 263 -10.28 -8.61 -13.32
N THR A 264 -10.93 -7.88 -12.42
CA THR A 264 -12.34 -8.11 -12.11
C THR A 264 -13.23 -7.69 -13.28
N ILE A 265 -14.16 -8.57 -13.63
CA ILE A 265 -15.21 -8.34 -14.62
C ILE A 265 -16.54 -8.38 -13.85
N GLY A 266 -16.93 -7.22 -13.31
CA GLY A 266 -18.01 -7.15 -12.33
C GLY A 266 -17.64 -7.83 -11.00
N ARG A 267 -18.66 -8.26 -10.22
CA ARG A 267 -18.46 -8.87 -8.89
C ARG A 267 -18.38 -10.40 -8.89
N SER A 268 -18.72 -11.02 -10.02
CA SER A 268 -18.88 -12.47 -10.14
C SER A 268 -17.84 -13.12 -11.05
N ALA A 269 -16.95 -12.35 -11.65
CA ALA A 269 -15.92 -12.89 -12.52
C ALA A 269 -14.58 -12.15 -12.38
N LEU A 270 -13.48 -12.88 -12.56
CA LEU A 270 -12.12 -12.36 -12.58
C LEU A 270 -11.36 -13.00 -13.74
N LEU A 271 -10.88 -12.19 -14.68
CA LEU A 271 -9.94 -12.60 -15.70
C LEU A 271 -8.57 -12.77 -15.06
N ASP A 272 -7.93 -13.90 -15.30
CA ASP A 272 -6.70 -14.33 -14.65
C ASP A 272 -5.59 -14.44 -15.70
N LEU A 273 -4.61 -13.54 -15.63
CA LEU A 273 -3.43 -13.55 -16.50
C LEU A 273 -2.20 -13.77 -15.65
N GLY A 274 -1.41 -14.80 -15.92
CA GLY A 274 -0.24 -15.05 -15.09
C GLY A 274 0.77 -15.99 -15.70
N PHE A 275 1.71 -16.39 -14.86
CA PHE A 275 2.67 -17.41 -15.16
C PHE A 275 2.86 -18.33 -13.96
N VAL A 276 3.26 -19.56 -14.22
CA VAL A 276 3.72 -20.48 -13.18
C VAL A 276 5.12 -20.96 -13.49
N ILE A 277 5.89 -21.16 -12.43
CA ILE A 277 7.18 -21.79 -12.42
C ILE A 277 6.99 -23.20 -11.86
N ASN A 278 7.03 -24.20 -12.75
CA ASN A 278 6.94 -25.61 -12.35
C ASN A 278 8.26 -26.32 -12.75
N PRO A 279 9.06 -26.79 -11.77
CA PRO A 279 10.34 -27.45 -12.03
C PRO A 279 10.22 -28.87 -12.61
N VAL A 280 9.01 -29.43 -12.73
CA VAL A 280 8.79 -30.86 -13.01
C VAL A 280 9.10 -31.27 -14.47
N PHE A 281 9.08 -30.34 -15.43
CA PHE A 281 9.25 -30.68 -16.84
C PHE A 281 10.58 -30.18 -17.42
N PRO A 282 11.64 -31.01 -17.50
CA PRO A 282 12.96 -30.61 -18.01
C PRO A 282 13.00 -30.24 -19.50
N TRP A 283 11.89 -30.45 -20.22
CA TRP A 283 11.73 -30.24 -21.66
C TRP A 283 10.73 -29.12 -21.99
N MET A 284 10.08 -28.53 -20.98
CA MET A 284 9.27 -27.33 -21.13
C MET A 284 10.02 -26.12 -20.57
N PRO A 285 9.75 -24.90 -21.07
CA PRO A 285 10.25 -23.71 -20.42
C PRO A 285 9.80 -23.71 -18.94
N PRO A 286 10.70 -23.34 -18.00
CA PRO A 286 10.39 -23.37 -16.58
C PRO A 286 9.26 -22.42 -16.21
N VAL A 287 8.95 -21.45 -17.07
CA VAL A 287 7.87 -20.48 -16.94
C VAL A 287 6.77 -20.81 -17.96
N LEU A 288 5.58 -21.14 -17.49
CA LEU A 288 4.40 -21.38 -18.31
C LEU A 288 3.42 -20.23 -18.14
N PRO A 289 3.22 -19.38 -19.17
CA PRO A 289 2.17 -18.36 -19.13
C PRO A 289 0.79 -19.02 -19.19
N TYR A 290 -0.20 -18.39 -18.58
CA TYR A 290 -1.57 -18.85 -18.65
C TYR A 290 -2.58 -17.71 -18.67
N LEU A 291 -3.77 -18.07 -19.16
CA LEU A 291 -4.95 -17.24 -19.19
C LEU A 291 -6.12 -18.07 -18.65
N GLY A 292 -6.98 -17.46 -17.85
CA GLY A 292 -8.21 -18.08 -17.39
C GLY A 292 -9.26 -17.06 -16.96
N VAL A 293 -10.45 -17.55 -16.65
CA VAL A 293 -11.53 -16.77 -16.05
C VAL A 293 -12.03 -17.51 -14.81
N LEU A 294 -12.04 -16.85 -13.67
CA LEU A 294 -12.65 -17.32 -12.43
C LEU A 294 -14.07 -16.78 -12.36
N VAL A 295 -15.04 -17.63 -12.10
CA VAL A 295 -16.45 -17.27 -11.86
C VAL A 295 -16.79 -17.60 -10.41
N THR A 296 -17.32 -16.63 -9.67
CA THR A 296 -17.63 -16.74 -8.24
C THR A 296 -19.15 -16.82 -8.01
N PHE A 297 -19.54 -17.66 -7.03
CA PHE A 297 -20.92 -17.96 -6.64
C PHE A 297 -21.14 -17.67 -5.16
#